data_AF-A0A938UTZ9-F1
#
_entry.id   AF-A0A938UTZ9-F1
#
_cell.length_a   1.000
_cell.length_b   1.000
_cell.length_c   1.000
_cell.angle_alpha   90.00
_cell.angle_beta   90.00
_cell.angle_gamma   90.00
#
_symmetry.space_group_name_H-M   'P 1'
#
loop_
_entity.id
_entity.type
_entity.pdbx_description
1 polymer ?
#
loop_
_entity_poly.entity_id
_entity_poly.type
_entity_poly.pdbx_seq_one_letter_code
_entity_poly.pdbx_strand_id
1 'polypeptide(L)' 'MPNVTLALDDALLQAARRYAQEHDTSLNELIRQQLQQVVAPAQPGWFDDLCGHVAQCGGSSAATAGQWTRDELHERGA' A
#
# COMPACT_ATOMS: atom_id res chain seq x y z
N MET A 1 -25.73 -0.35 6.72
CA MET A 1 -24.69 0.45 7.39
C MET A 1 -25.29 1.79 7.81
N PRO A 2 -24.84 2.40 8.91
CA PRO A 2 -25.26 3.76 9.27
C PRO A 2 -24.77 4.76 8.23
N ASN A 3 -25.56 5.81 7.98
CA ASN A 3 -25.20 6.90 7.07
C ASN A 3 -24.56 8.04 7.88
N VAL A 4 -23.55 8.69 7.29
CA VAL A 4 -22.90 9.88 7.85
C VAL A 4 -23.19 11.07 6.94
N THR A 5 -23.55 12.21 7.53
CA THR A 5 -23.64 13.49 6.82
C THR A 5 -22.36 14.27 7.11
N LEU A 6 -21.65 14.68 6.07
CA LEU A 6 -20.38 15.40 6.17
C LEU A 6 -20.47 16.69 5.36
N ALA A 7 -20.17 17.82 5.99
CA ALA A 7 -19.99 19.09 5.31
C ALA A 7 -18.60 19.13 4.68
N LEU A 8 -18.52 19.46 3.39
CA LEU A 8 -17.29 19.58 2.62
C LEU A 8 -17.39 20.83 1.75
N ASP A 9 -16.26 21.51 1.54
CA ASP A 9 -16.19 22.58 0.55
C ASP A 9 -16.47 22.03 -0.86
N ASP A 10 -17.23 22.76 -1.67
CA ASP A 10 -17.62 22.32 -3.02
C ASP A 10 -16.41 21.97 -3.90
N ALA A 11 -15.34 22.76 -3.80
CA ALA A 11 -14.11 22.53 -4.52
C ALA A 11 -13.46 21.18 -4.15
N LEU A 12 -13.48 20.84 -2.85
CA LEU A 12 -12.96 19.57 -2.35
C LEU A 12 -13.84 18.40 -2.80
N LEU A 13 -15.17 18.55 -2.74
CA LEU A 13 -16.10 17.53 -3.19
C LEU A 13 -15.90 17.19 -4.68
N GLN A 14 -15.72 18.22 -5.53
CA GLN A 14 -15.46 18.01 -6.95
C GLN A 14 -14.12 17.32 -7.20
N ALA A 15 -13.06 17.78 -6.53
CA ALA A 15 -11.73 17.19 -6.66
C ALA A 15 -11.71 15.72 -6.22
N ALA A 16 -12.35 15.40 -5.09
CA ALA A 16 -12.40 14.04 -4.56
C ALA A 16 -13.22 13.10 -5.46
N ARG A 17 -14.31 13.58 -6.07
CA ARG A 17 -15.09 12.80 -7.04
C ARG A 17 -14.30 12.49 -8.31
N ARG A 18 -13.57 13.47 -8.85
CA ARG A 18 -12.69 13.26 -10.01
C ARG A 18 -11.61 12.24 -9.69
N TYR A 19 -10.92 12.39 -8.56
CA TYR A 19 -9.92 11.43 -8.11
C TYR A 19 -10.52 10.02 -7.99
N ALA A 20 -11.70 9.89 -7.38
CA ALA A 20 -12.34 8.59 -7.25
C ALA A 20 -12.63 7.95 -8.63
N GLN A 21 -13.07 8.73 -9.61
CA GLN A 21 -13.30 8.24 -10.98
C GLN A 21 -12.01 7.81 -11.68
N GLU A 22 -10.94 8.60 -11.56
CA GLU A 22 -9.63 8.29 -12.16
C GLU A 22 -9.01 7.00 -11.59
N HIS A 23 -9.41 6.61 -10.38
CA HIS A 23 -8.91 5.44 -9.66
C HIS A 23 -9.95 4.30 -9.54
N ASP A 24 -10.96 4.28 -10.41
CA ASP A 24 -12.01 3.24 -10.45
C ASP A 24 -12.68 2.96 -9.09
N THR A 25 -12.90 4.01 -8.31
CA THR A 25 -13.48 3.94 -6.96
C THR A 25 -14.60 4.96 -6.78
N SER A 26 -15.17 5.05 -5.57
CA SER A 26 -16.17 6.05 -5.22
C SER A 26 -15.70 6.91 -4.05
N LEU A 27 -16.25 8.12 -3.94
CA LEU A 27 -15.96 9.00 -2.79
C LEU A 27 -16.27 8.31 -1.45
N ASN A 28 -17.36 7.53 -1.39
CA ASN A 28 -17.71 6.80 -0.18
C ASN A 28 -16.69 5.69 0.14
N GLU A 29 -16.18 5.01 -0.88
CA GLU A 29 -15.13 4.00 -0.69
C GLU A 29 -13.83 4.65 -0.22
N LEU A 30 -13.44 5.76 -0.87
CA LEU A 30 -12.26 6.54 -0.50
C LEU A 30 -12.34 7.00 0.96
N ILE A 31 -13.47 7.59 1.38
CA ILE A 31 -13.68 8.02 2.78
C ILE A 31 -13.55 6.82 3.74
N ARG A 32 -14.15 5.68 3.40
CA ARG A 32 -14.08 4.46 4.23
C ARG A 32 -12.65 3.96 4.38
N GLN A 33 -11.92 3.84 3.28
CA GLN A 33 -10.52 3.42 3.29
C GLN A 33 -9.66 4.39 4.12
N GLN A 34 -9.88 5.69 3.97
CA GLN A 34 -9.10 6.68 4.70
C GLN A 34 -9.40 6.64 6.20
N LEU A 35 -10.67 6.49 6.58
CA LEU A 35 -11.04 6.28 7.98
C LEU A 35 -10.42 4.99 8.53
N GLN A 36 -10.48 3.88 7.78
CA GLN A 36 -9.84 2.62 8.18
C GLN A 36 -8.35 2.77 8.41
N GLN A 37 -7.63 3.48 7.53
CA GLN A 37 -6.19 3.70 7.68
C GLN A 37 -5.87 4.57 8.89
N VAL A 38 -6.69 5.58 9.19
CA VAL A 38 -6.47 6.49 10.33
C VAL A 38 -6.80 5.81 11.66
N VAL A 39 -7.85 4.98 11.71
CA VAL A 39 -8.27 4.30 12.94
C VAL A 39 -7.61 2.93 13.13
N ALA A 40 -6.95 2.41 12.09
CA ALA A 40 -6.18 1.18 12.21
C ALA A 40 -5.15 1.38 13.33
N PRO A 41 -5.14 0.52 14.36
CA PRO A 41 -4.06 0.56 15.34
C PRO A 41 -2.76 0.44 14.54
N ALA A 42 -1.81 1.35 14.79
CA ALA A 42 -0.47 1.19 14.25
C ALA A 42 -0.06 -0.24 14.56
N GLN A 43 0.14 -1.10 13.55
CA GLN A 43 0.59 -2.47 13.79
C GLN A 43 2.00 -2.34 14.35
N PRO A 44 2.18 -2.37 15.69
CA PRO A 44 3.49 -2.15 16.27
C PRO A 44 4.28 -3.39 15.86
N GLY A 45 5.40 -3.17 15.19
CA GLY A 45 6.28 -4.26 14.81
C GLY A 45 6.09 -4.84 13.41
N TRP A 46 5.24 -4.31 12.51
CA TRP A 46 5.27 -4.80 11.11
C TRP A 46 6.66 -4.60 10.47
N PHE A 47 7.31 -3.49 10.82
CA PHE A 47 8.66 -3.16 10.38
C PHE A 47 9.70 -4.03 11.09
N ASP A 48 9.54 -4.26 12.40
CA ASP A 48 10.42 -5.15 13.17
C ASP A 48 10.31 -6.61 12.71
N ASP A 49 9.11 -7.08 12.37
CA ASP A 49 8.83 -8.40 11.81
C ASP A 49 9.46 -8.55 10.43
N LEU A 50 9.32 -7.53 9.57
CA LEU A 50 9.96 -7.49 8.26
C LEU A 50 11.48 -7.51 8.39
N CYS A 51 12.05 -6.68 9.27
CA CYS A 51 13.49 -6.68 9.55
C CYS A 51 13.96 -8.00 10.15
N GLY A 52 13.18 -8.61 11.04
CA GLY A 52 13.45 -9.94 11.60
C GLY A 52 13.47 -11.03 10.53
N HIS A 53 12.53 -10.98 9.59
CA HIS A 53 12.49 -11.92 8.46
C HIS A 53 13.70 -11.73 7.53
N VAL A 54 14.02 -10.49 7.16
CA VAL A 54 15.19 -10.18 6.32
C VAL A 54 16.50 -10.58 7.00
N ALA A 55 16.63 -10.37 8.30
CA ALA A 55 17.80 -10.78 9.07
C ALA A 55 17.97 -12.31 9.09
N GLN A 56 16.88 -13.06 9.13
CA GLN A 56 16.89 -14.53 9.05
C GLN A 56 17.24 -15.04 7.65
N CYS A 57 16.95 -14.28 6.59
CA CYS A 57 17.24 -14.69 5.21
C CYS A 57 18.75 -14.81 4.91
N GLY A 58 19.65 -14.41 5.82
CA GLY A 58 21.09 -14.60 5.65
C GLY A 58 21.64 -13.99 4.36
N GLY A 59 20.94 -12.99 3.82
CA GLY A 59 21.24 -12.37 2.53
C GLY A 59 22.64 -11.77 2.55
N SER A 60 23.54 -12.36 1.78
CA SER A 60 24.90 -11.85 1.62
C SER A 60 25.02 -11.25 0.23
N SER A 61 25.38 -9.96 0.15
CA SER A 61 25.87 -9.33 -1.07
C SER A 61 27.34 -9.66 -1.32
N ALA A 62 27.81 -10.83 -0.88
CA ALA A 62 29.09 -11.35 -1.33
C ALA A 62 29.07 -11.35 -2.85
N ALA A 63 30.15 -10.79 -3.44
CA ALA A 63 30.35 -10.49 -4.85
C ALA A 63 30.20 -11.67 -5.84
N THR A 64 29.60 -12.78 -5.41
CA THR A 64 29.28 -14.00 -6.15
C THR A 64 27.77 -14.22 -6.37
N ALA A 65 26.87 -13.44 -5.76
CA ALA A 65 25.47 -13.40 -6.16
C ALA A 65 25.33 -12.48 -7.39
N GLY A 66 25.62 -13.07 -8.56
CA GLY A 66 25.73 -12.37 -9.84
C GLY A 66 24.56 -11.42 -10.12
N GLN A 67 24.88 -10.27 -10.72
CA GLN A 67 23.88 -9.34 -11.23
C GLN A 67 22.95 -10.09 -12.18
N TRP A 68 21.67 -10.15 -11.86
CA TRP A 68 20.68 -10.77 -12.73
C TRP A 68 20.09 -9.74 -13.65
N THR A 69 20.04 -10.08 -14.93
CA THR A 69 19.17 -9.41 -15.89
C THR A 69 17.72 -9.82 -15.65
N ARG A 70 16.79 -8.97 -16.09
CA ARG A 70 15.35 -9.24 -15.97
C ARG A 70 14.96 -10.59 -16.58
N ASP A 71 15.57 -10.95 -17.71
CA ASP A 71 15.22 -12.17 -18.45
C ASP A 71 15.68 -13.42 -17.69
N GLU A 72 16.87 -13.39 -17.07
CA GLU A 72 17.38 -14.48 -16.22
C GLU A 72 16.52 -14.75 -14.97
N LEU A 73 15.88 -13.72 -14.42
CA LEU A 73 14.96 -13.89 -13.28
C LEU A 73 13.67 -14.60 -13.70
N HIS A 74 13.16 -14.31 -14.90
CA HIS A 74 11.95 -14.97 -15.41
C HIS A 74 12.16 -16.47 -15.64
N GLU A 75 13.35 -16.88 -16.08
CA GLU A 75 13.67 -18.30 -16.32
C GLU A 75 13.87 -19.11 -15.03
N ARG A 76 14.27 -18.46 -13.92
CA ARG A 76 14.53 -19.13 -12.63
C ARG A 76 13.29 -19.33 -11.76
N GLY A 77 12.17 -18.72 -12.14
CA GLY A 77 10.88 -18.82 -11.44
C GLY A 77 9.94 -19.92 -11.96
N ALA A 78 10.42 -20.82 -12.83
CA ALA A 78 9.68 -21.94 -13.41
C ALA A 78 10.09 -23.29 -12.80
#